data_AF-A0AAU7R4J1-F1
#
_entry.id   AF-A0AAU7R4J1-F1
#
_cell.length_a   1.000
_cell.length_b   1.000
_cell.length_c   1.000
_cell.angle_alpha   90.00
_cell.angle_beta   90.00
_cell.angle_gamma   90.00
#
_symmetry.space_group_name_H-M   'P 1'
#
loop_
_entity.id
_entity.type
_entity.pdbx_description
1 polymer ?
#
loop_
_entity_poly.entity_id
_entity_poly.type
_entity_poly.pdbx_seq_one_letter_code
_entity_poly.pdbx_strand_id
1 'polypeptide(L)'
;MSAPLSGPGSAPQAPGREPVRRGLPRTSRTARQHAPITATGLVVKVVLLGLVAGIAIWAAFPLIEAGHWIALGVLAVTTAGLFYLYLSRRHIPAKYLVPGTLFLIAFQVFPVLYTASTAFTNFGDGHRGSKDDAIVAVQTASVKQVPGSTEYNLTIATKGDPATGSLTFLLSDPKSKEVFAGDADGLRKLDAADVEVSSLSGKITAADGYTLLNIGQASSRSDAVTALIVPTDEGAIRSNGLTRAYEGKAIRAYDAVCDCVKDSETGKTWTADERSGSFVAADGERLAQGWKVDVGLKNFATVLTDSNISGPFFGTLAWNFAFAIGSTGLTFLLGMGIALALHSPRMRGTNLYRMVLILPYAMPSFAMLLIWRDMFNTDFGLLNDLFGLNVDWFGGNWSARIAVLLVQLWLGYPYMFLVATGALQAIPRELTEATSVDGASPWQSFRAVTLPLLLVALSPLLIASFAYNFNNVNAILFTTEGGPFAPDNPTNGATDLLITYTYRLAFGAQGAEFGLAATVSIFIFAIVATVSAISFRRTRKQEEVYS
;
A
#
# COMPACT_ATOMS: atom_id res chain seq x y z
N MET A 1 4.53 -0.94 -98.26
CA MET A 1 4.32 -2.30 -98.81
C MET A 1 4.39 -3.24 -97.62
N SER A 2 3.34 -3.54 -96.84
CA SER A 2 1.91 -3.81 -97.11
C SER A 2 1.71 -5.06 -97.98
N ALA A 3 1.53 -6.23 -97.34
CA ALA A 3 0.46 -7.25 -97.54
C ALA A 3 0.80 -8.53 -96.70
N PRO A 4 -0.12 -9.50 -96.45
CA PRO A 4 -0.66 -9.76 -95.11
C PRO A 4 -0.76 -11.26 -94.69
N LEU A 5 -1.25 -11.48 -93.46
CA LEU A 5 -2.08 -12.58 -92.90
C LEU A 5 -2.09 -13.98 -93.58
N SER A 6 -1.80 -15.03 -92.80
CA SER A 6 -2.72 -16.09 -92.29
C SER A 6 -1.99 -17.41 -91.93
N GLY A 7 -2.36 -18.04 -90.80
CA GLY A 7 -1.93 -19.40 -90.38
C GLY A 7 -2.60 -20.51 -91.21
N PRO A 8 -2.57 -21.82 -90.84
CA PRO A 8 -2.60 -22.39 -89.48
C PRO A 8 -1.70 -23.65 -89.27
N GLY A 9 -1.67 -24.22 -88.05
CA GLY A 9 -1.08 -25.55 -87.83
C GLY A 9 -0.88 -25.94 -86.37
N SER A 10 -1.87 -26.61 -85.80
CA SER A 10 -2.00 -27.11 -84.43
C SER A 10 -0.92 -28.10 -83.97
N ALA A 11 -0.33 -27.85 -82.79
CA ALA A 11 0.34 -28.86 -81.97
C ALA A 11 -0.60 -29.29 -80.82
N PRO A 12 -0.61 -30.58 -80.42
CA PRO A 12 -1.67 -31.16 -79.61
C PRO A 12 -1.66 -30.65 -78.16
N GLN A 13 -2.86 -30.26 -77.70
CA GLN A 13 -3.17 -29.91 -76.32
C GLN A 13 -2.87 -31.11 -75.40
N ALA A 14 -1.99 -30.90 -74.44
CA ALA A 14 -1.88 -31.77 -73.27
C ALA A 14 -3.22 -31.70 -72.50
N PRO A 15 -3.79 -32.83 -72.06
CA PRO A 15 -5.05 -32.85 -71.36
C PRO A 15 -4.94 -32.05 -70.06
N GLY A 16 -5.83 -31.06 -69.93
CA GLY A 16 -5.93 -30.21 -68.77
C GLY A 16 -6.06 -31.04 -67.50
N ARG A 17 -5.17 -30.79 -66.55
CA ARG A 17 -5.46 -31.08 -65.15
C ARG A 17 -6.52 -30.09 -64.72
N GLU A 18 -7.78 -30.52 -64.78
CA GLU A 18 -8.84 -29.90 -64.01
C GLU A 18 -8.33 -29.72 -62.57
N PRO A 19 -8.56 -28.55 -61.94
CA PRO A 19 -8.29 -28.43 -60.52
C PRO A 19 -9.20 -29.44 -59.85
N VAL A 20 -8.61 -30.49 -59.28
CA VAL A 20 -9.27 -31.36 -58.34
C VAL A 20 -9.77 -30.45 -57.23
N ARG A 21 -11.03 -30.03 -57.33
CA ARG A 21 -11.80 -29.50 -56.21
C ARG A 21 -11.90 -30.67 -55.25
N ARG A 22 -10.85 -30.87 -54.44
CA ARG A 22 -10.96 -31.53 -53.15
C ARG A 22 -11.99 -30.70 -52.43
N GLY A 23 -13.24 -31.16 -52.48
CA GLY A 23 -14.23 -30.73 -51.52
C GLY A 23 -13.57 -30.92 -50.18
N LEU A 24 -13.24 -29.80 -49.52
CA LEU A 24 -12.97 -29.82 -48.10
C LEU A 24 -14.09 -30.67 -47.50
N PRO A 25 -13.80 -31.74 -46.75
CA PRO A 25 -14.86 -32.47 -46.09
C PRO A 25 -15.64 -31.41 -45.34
N ARG A 26 -16.94 -31.28 -45.68
CA ARG A 26 -17.88 -30.54 -44.84
C ARG A 26 -17.63 -31.11 -43.46
N THR A 27 -16.95 -30.35 -42.62
CA THR A 27 -16.74 -30.71 -41.23
C THR A 27 -18.13 -30.70 -40.67
N SER A 28 -18.72 -31.90 -40.68
CA SER A 28 -19.91 -32.19 -39.95
C SER A 28 -19.66 -31.65 -38.56
N ARG A 29 -20.58 -30.81 -38.11
CA ARG A 29 -20.62 -30.22 -36.77
C ARG A 29 -20.96 -31.31 -35.74
N THR A 30 -20.40 -32.51 -35.94
CA THR A 30 -20.61 -33.73 -35.18
C THR A 30 -19.54 -33.81 -34.12
N ALA A 31 -20.00 -33.63 -32.90
CA ALA A 31 -19.37 -34.11 -31.68
C ALA A 31 -17.90 -33.69 -31.49
N ARG A 32 -17.69 -32.52 -30.87
CA ARG A 32 -16.57 -32.37 -29.93
C ARG A 32 -16.63 -33.58 -29.01
N GLN A 33 -15.70 -34.52 -29.14
CA GLN A 33 -15.61 -35.67 -28.23
C GLN A 33 -15.48 -35.12 -26.82
N HIS A 34 -16.49 -35.44 -25.99
CA HIS A 34 -16.58 -34.99 -24.62
C HIS A 34 -15.58 -35.83 -23.83
N ALA A 35 -14.43 -35.27 -23.48
CA ALA A 35 -13.59 -35.89 -22.46
C ALA A 35 -14.44 -36.00 -21.18
N PRO A 36 -14.66 -37.21 -20.63
CA PRO A 36 -15.39 -37.36 -19.39
C PRO A 36 -14.64 -36.59 -18.29
N ILE A 37 -15.38 -35.78 -17.52
CA ILE A 37 -14.81 -35.11 -16.35
C ILE A 37 -14.28 -36.23 -15.44
N THR A 38 -12.98 -36.22 -15.16
CA THR A 38 -12.38 -37.17 -14.24
C THR A 38 -13.07 -37.06 -12.89
N ALA A 39 -13.34 -38.17 -12.21
CA ALA A 39 -13.98 -38.16 -10.88
C ALA A 39 -13.24 -37.23 -9.91
N THR A 40 -11.90 -37.22 -9.98
CA THR A 40 -11.03 -36.30 -9.25
C THR A 40 -11.34 -34.83 -9.56
N GLY A 41 -11.49 -34.46 -10.85
CA GLY A 41 -11.81 -33.09 -11.25
C GLY A 41 -13.20 -32.64 -10.80
N LEU A 42 -14.17 -33.56 -10.75
CA LEU A 42 -15.50 -33.28 -10.19
C LEU A 42 -15.43 -33.05 -8.68
N VAL A 43 -14.72 -33.92 -7.95
CA VAL A 43 -14.55 -33.80 -6.49
C VAL A 43 -13.85 -32.49 -6.14
N VAL A 44 -12.72 -32.16 -6.79
CA VAL A 44 -12.01 -30.89 -6.57
C VAL A 44 -12.92 -29.69 -6.82
N LYS A 45 -13.72 -29.72 -7.90
CA LYS A 45 -14.67 -28.65 -8.20
C LYS A 45 -15.74 -28.48 -7.11
N VAL A 46 -16.31 -29.58 -6.63
CA VAL A 46 -17.34 -29.56 -5.57
C VAL A 46 -16.73 -29.04 -4.27
N VAL A 47 -15.54 -29.49 -3.89
CA VAL A 47 -14.84 -29.02 -2.69
C VAL A 47 -14.55 -27.52 -2.76
N LEU A 48 -14.00 -27.03 -3.88
CA LEU A 48 -13.70 -25.61 -4.06
C LEU A 48 -14.96 -24.73 -4.04
N LEU A 49 -16.04 -25.14 -4.72
CA LEU A 49 -17.31 -24.41 -4.65
C LEU A 49 -17.94 -24.47 -3.26
N GLY A 50 -17.81 -25.61 -2.57
CA GLY A 50 -18.23 -25.77 -1.18
C GLY A 50 -17.49 -24.83 -0.24
N LEU A 51 -16.18 -24.67 -0.40
CA LEU A 51 -15.37 -23.70 0.35
C LEU A 51 -15.81 -22.26 0.06
N VAL A 52 -16.05 -21.90 -1.20
CA VAL A 52 -16.55 -20.56 -1.57
C VAL A 52 -17.91 -20.28 -0.92
N ALA A 53 -18.84 -21.24 -0.95
CA ALA A 53 -20.12 -21.11 -0.25
C ALA A 53 -19.95 -21.01 1.27
N GLY A 54 -19.07 -21.82 1.87
CA GLY A 54 -18.78 -21.77 3.30
C GLY A 54 -18.25 -20.40 3.74
N ILE A 55 -17.30 -19.83 2.98
CA ILE A 55 -16.76 -18.49 3.23
C ILE A 55 -17.85 -17.43 3.07
N ALA A 56 -18.69 -17.53 2.02
CA ALA A 56 -19.76 -16.57 1.80
C ALA A 56 -20.83 -16.62 2.91
N ILE A 57 -21.20 -17.82 3.39
CA ILE A 57 -22.14 -17.96 4.50
C ILE A 57 -21.53 -17.41 5.79
N TRP A 58 -20.26 -17.75 6.08
CA TRP A 58 -19.55 -17.23 7.24
C TRP A 58 -19.49 -15.69 7.23
N ALA A 59 -19.16 -15.09 6.07
CA ALA A 59 -19.10 -13.64 5.92
C ALA A 59 -20.48 -12.95 5.93
N ALA A 60 -21.57 -13.68 5.68
CA ALA A 60 -22.92 -13.12 5.70
C ALA A 60 -23.40 -12.80 7.13
N PHE A 61 -23.01 -13.59 8.14
CA PHE A 61 -23.47 -13.40 9.52
C PHE A 61 -23.10 -12.03 10.10
N PRO A 62 -21.81 -11.58 10.07
CA PRO A 62 -21.45 -10.26 10.58
C PRO A 62 -22.11 -9.12 9.80
N LEU A 63 -22.34 -9.29 8.50
CA LEU A 63 -22.99 -8.26 7.66
C LEU A 63 -24.47 -8.07 8.03
N ILE A 64 -25.15 -9.16 8.39
CA ILE A 64 -26.55 -9.12 8.86
C ILE A 64 -26.61 -8.45 10.24
N GLU A 65 -25.72 -8.85 11.14
CA GLU A 65 -25.65 -8.30 12.51
C GLU A 65 -25.37 -6.79 12.49
N ALA A 66 -24.48 -6.34 11.61
CA ALA A 66 -24.17 -4.92 11.43
C ALA A 66 -25.18 -4.16 10.54
N GLY A 67 -26.22 -4.82 10.01
CA GLY A 67 -27.24 -4.18 9.15
C GLY A 67 -26.72 -3.70 7.78
N HIS A 68 -25.58 -4.23 7.30
CA HIS A 68 -24.96 -3.83 6.02
C HIS A 68 -25.59 -4.57 4.81
N TRP A 69 -26.85 -4.28 4.52
CA TRP A 69 -27.64 -4.96 3.47
C TRP A 69 -27.03 -4.86 2.05
N ILE A 70 -26.39 -3.74 1.71
CA ILE A 70 -25.75 -3.57 0.39
C ILE A 70 -24.58 -4.53 0.23
N ALA A 71 -23.71 -4.62 1.24
CA ALA A 71 -22.56 -5.53 1.21
C ALA A 71 -23.01 -7.00 1.16
N LEU A 72 -24.07 -7.34 1.89
CA LEU A 72 -24.69 -8.67 1.83
C LEU A 72 -25.22 -8.98 0.41
N GLY A 73 -25.88 -8.00 -0.24
CA GLY A 73 -26.34 -8.12 -1.61
C GLY A 73 -25.19 -8.37 -2.60
N VAL A 74 -24.10 -7.61 -2.49
CA VAL A 74 -22.88 -7.80 -3.30
C VAL A 74 -22.27 -9.18 -3.09
N LEU A 75 -22.18 -9.65 -1.84
CA LEU A 75 -21.68 -10.98 -1.49
C LEU A 75 -22.53 -12.09 -2.12
N ALA A 76 -23.86 -11.98 -2.04
CA ALA A 76 -24.78 -12.94 -2.62
C ALA A 76 -24.69 -12.97 -4.16
N VAL A 77 -24.68 -11.82 -4.81
CA VAL A 77 -24.55 -11.70 -6.27
C VAL A 77 -23.21 -12.24 -6.77
N THR A 78 -22.11 -11.91 -6.08
CA THR A 78 -20.77 -12.38 -6.45
C THR A 78 -20.65 -13.89 -6.30
N THR A 79 -21.16 -14.45 -5.20
CA THR A 79 -21.19 -15.90 -4.97
C THR A 79 -22.05 -16.61 -6.02
N ALA A 80 -23.25 -16.11 -6.29
CA ALA A 80 -24.13 -16.67 -7.33
C ALA A 80 -23.49 -16.59 -8.72
N GLY A 81 -22.82 -15.47 -9.04
CA GLY A 81 -22.08 -15.29 -10.29
C GLY A 81 -20.92 -16.28 -10.45
N LEU A 82 -20.16 -16.53 -9.38
CA LEU A 82 -19.12 -17.57 -9.35
C LEU A 82 -19.69 -18.96 -9.57
N PHE A 83 -20.77 -19.30 -8.87
CA PHE A 83 -21.46 -20.58 -9.04
C PHE A 83 -21.96 -20.75 -10.48
N TYR A 84 -22.64 -19.74 -11.03
CA TYR A 84 -23.09 -19.75 -12.42
C TYR A 84 -21.91 -19.94 -13.38
N LEU A 85 -20.80 -19.21 -13.18
CA LEU A 85 -19.62 -19.29 -14.04
C LEU A 85 -19.00 -20.69 -14.04
N TYR A 86 -18.73 -21.24 -12.85
CA TYR A 86 -18.01 -22.50 -12.71
C TYR A 86 -18.89 -23.72 -12.98
N LEU A 87 -20.18 -23.67 -12.65
CA LEU A 87 -21.15 -24.72 -13.00
C LEU A 87 -21.48 -24.71 -14.50
N SER A 88 -21.55 -23.53 -15.12
CA SER A 88 -21.77 -23.39 -16.57
C SER A 88 -20.61 -23.97 -17.38
N ARG A 89 -20.94 -24.60 -18.52
CA ARG A 89 -19.96 -25.13 -19.47
C ARG A 89 -19.57 -24.11 -20.56
N ARG A 90 -20.26 -22.97 -20.64
CA ARG A 90 -20.17 -22.04 -21.78
C ARG A 90 -19.00 -21.06 -21.69
N HIS A 91 -18.63 -20.65 -20.48
CA HIS A 91 -17.72 -19.52 -20.24
C HIS A 91 -16.30 -19.98 -19.87
N ILE A 92 -15.67 -20.81 -20.70
CA ILE A 92 -14.34 -21.38 -20.40
C ILE A 92 -13.28 -20.28 -20.17
N PRO A 93 -13.14 -19.24 -21.01
CA PRO A 93 -12.11 -18.21 -20.80
C PRO A 93 -12.27 -17.45 -19.48
N ALA A 94 -13.51 -17.14 -19.09
CA ALA A 94 -13.77 -16.40 -17.87
C ALA A 94 -13.40 -17.18 -16.60
N LYS A 95 -13.39 -18.51 -16.62
CA LYS A 95 -12.93 -19.33 -15.47
C LYS A 95 -11.45 -19.11 -15.12
N TYR A 96 -10.64 -18.68 -16.09
CA TYR A 96 -9.22 -18.38 -15.88
C TYR A 96 -9.01 -16.92 -15.45
N LEU A 97 -9.83 -16.00 -15.94
CA LEU A 97 -9.69 -14.57 -15.66
C LEU A 97 -10.30 -14.17 -14.31
N VAL A 98 -11.46 -14.73 -13.96
CA VAL A 98 -12.25 -14.26 -12.82
C VAL A 98 -11.52 -14.31 -11.48
N PRO A 99 -10.76 -15.37 -11.11
CA PRO A 99 -9.99 -15.34 -9.87
C PRO A 99 -9.03 -14.15 -9.82
N GLY A 100 -8.23 -13.96 -10.87
CA GLY A 100 -7.29 -12.83 -10.96
C GLY A 100 -7.99 -11.48 -10.94
N THR A 101 -9.13 -11.34 -11.62
CA THR A 101 -9.93 -10.11 -11.60
C THR A 101 -10.51 -9.81 -10.22
N LEU A 102 -10.96 -10.83 -9.48
CA LEU A 102 -11.46 -10.64 -8.11
C LEU A 102 -10.35 -10.15 -7.17
N PHE A 103 -9.16 -10.77 -7.24
CA PHE A 103 -8.00 -10.30 -6.47
C PHE A 103 -7.62 -8.86 -6.86
N LEU A 104 -7.61 -8.55 -8.16
CA LEU A 104 -7.35 -7.20 -8.64
C LEU A 104 -8.38 -6.19 -8.12
N ILE A 105 -9.67 -6.54 -8.13
CA ILE A 105 -10.73 -5.64 -7.62
C ILE A 105 -10.56 -5.45 -6.10
N ALA A 106 -10.41 -6.54 -5.35
CA ALA A 106 -10.36 -6.50 -3.89
C ALA A 106 -9.09 -5.82 -3.35
N PHE A 107 -7.93 -6.12 -3.94
CA PHE A 107 -6.63 -5.69 -3.40
C PHE A 107 -5.97 -4.54 -4.16
N GLN A 108 -6.46 -4.16 -5.35
CA GLN A 108 -5.95 -3.02 -6.10
C GLN A 108 -7.01 -1.93 -6.30
N VAL A 109 -8.16 -2.27 -6.88
CA VAL A 109 -9.17 -1.26 -7.24
C VAL A 109 -9.86 -0.70 -6.00
N PHE A 110 -10.27 -1.55 -5.06
CA PHE A 110 -10.94 -1.09 -3.84
C PHE A 110 -10.06 -0.17 -2.99
N PRO A 111 -8.78 -0.50 -2.69
CA PRO A 111 -7.90 0.44 -1.98
C PRO A 111 -7.72 1.77 -2.72
N VAL A 112 -7.58 1.76 -4.04
CA VAL A 112 -7.50 2.99 -4.84
C VAL A 112 -8.76 3.83 -4.71
N LEU A 113 -9.95 3.23 -4.80
CA LEU A 113 -11.22 3.94 -4.62
C LEU A 113 -11.42 4.43 -3.18
N TYR A 114 -10.98 3.66 -2.20
CA TYR A 114 -11.04 4.04 -0.79
C TYR A 114 -10.13 5.24 -0.51
N THR A 115 -8.88 5.22 -0.99
CA THR A 115 -7.98 6.38 -0.95
C THR A 115 -8.60 7.56 -1.70
N ALA A 116 -9.19 7.33 -2.88
CA ALA A 116 -9.84 8.39 -3.64
C ALA A 116 -10.98 9.06 -2.86
N SER A 117 -11.84 8.26 -2.20
CA SER A 117 -12.91 8.77 -1.35
C SER A 117 -12.39 9.53 -0.13
N THR A 118 -11.29 9.08 0.45
CA THR A 118 -10.66 9.70 1.63
C THR A 118 -10.14 11.11 1.32
N ALA A 119 -9.69 11.35 0.09
CA ALA A 119 -9.19 12.65 -0.34
C ALA A 119 -10.24 13.79 -0.28
N PHE A 120 -11.53 13.45 -0.34
CA PHE A 120 -12.62 14.41 -0.21
C PHE A 120 -13.03 14.66 1.25
N THR A 121 -12.30 14.13 2.23
CA THR A 121 -12.67 14.23 3.64
C THR A 121 -11.59 14.92 4.48
N ASN A 122 -11.96 15.42 5.65
CA ASN A 122 -11.02 15.91 6.67
C ASN A 122 -10.38 14.77 7.48
N PHE A 123 -10.45 13.51 7.02
CA PHE A 123 -9.97 12.36 7.77
C PHE A 123 -8.51 12.54 8.19
N GLY A 124 -8.24 12.34 9.47
CA GLY A 124 -6.94 12.66 10.05
C GLY A 124 -6.97 12.62 11.56
N ASP A 125 -6.00 13.27 12.17
CA ASP A 125 -5.93 13.37 13.61
C ASP A 125 -7.09 14.19 14.17
N GLY A 126 -7.68 13.70 15.25
CA GLY A 126 -8.91 14.24 15.80
C GLY A 126 -10.19 13.99 15.00
N HIS A 127 -10.13 13.61 13.71
CA HIS A 127 -11.32 13.49 12.83
C HIS A 127 -11.44 12.09 12.24
N ARG A 128 -11.70 11.09 13.09
CA ARG A 128 -11.63 9.67 12.71
C ARG A 128 -12.99 9.01 12.53
N GLY A 129 -13.97 9.42 13.33
CA GLY A 129 -15.27 8.74 13.45
C GLY A 129 -16.43 9.68 13.20
N SER A 130 -17.58 9.28 13.73
CA SER A 130 -18.81 10.06 13.74
C SER A 130 -18.77 11.17 14.80
N LYS A 131 -19.78 12.05 14.77
CA LYS A 131 -19.95 13.09 15.78
C LYS A 131 -20.19 12.51 17.17
N ASP A 132 -20.93 11.42 17.26
CA ASP A 132 -21.18 10.73 18.53
C ASP A 132 -19.88 10.18 19.13
N ASP A 133 -19.02 9.59 18.30
CA ASP A 133 -17.69 9.13 18.72
C ASP A 133 -16.84 10.31 19.24
N ALA A 134 -16.92 11.46 18.57
CA ALA A 134 -16.22 12.67 18.98
C ALA A 134 -16.74 13.21 20.32
N ILE A 135 -18.06 13.22 20.53
CA ILE A 135 -18.70 13.65 21.78
C ILE A 135 -18.23 12.77 22.93
N VAL A 136 -18.30 11.45 22.76
CA VAL A 136 -17.82 10.48 23.76
C VAL A 136 -16.34 10.74 24.06
N ALA A 137 -15.50 10.85 23.03
CA ALA A 137 -14.07 11.12 23.22
C ALA A 137 -13.78 12.43 23.97
N VAL A 138 -14.51 13.51 23.67
CA VAL A 138 -14.39 14.80 24.37
C VAL A 138 -14.79 14.66 25.84
N GLN A 139 -15.92 14.01 26.12
CA GLN A 139 -16.42 13.83 27.48
C GLN A 139 -15.44 12.98 28.29
N THR A 140 -15.04 11.83 27.76
CA THR A 140 -14.10 10.88 28.39
C THR A 140 -12.73 11.52 28.64
N ALA A 141 -12.20 12.30 27.69
CA ALA A 141 -10.92 13.00 27.87
C ALA A 141 -10.99 14.13 28.92
N SER A 142 -12.18 14.70 29.15
CA SER A 142 -12.41 15.76 30.13
C SER A 142 -12.70 15.27 31.55
N VAL A 143 -12.60 13.97 31.81
CA VAL A 143 -12.91 13.43 33.13
C VAL A 143 -11.86 13.86 34.15
N LYS A 144 -12.32 14.53 35.22
CA LYS A 144 -11.53 14.96 36.38
C LYS A 144 -12.16 14.49 37.69
N GLN A 145 -11.35 14.41 38.74
CA GLN A 145 -11.82 14.10 40.09
C GLN A 145 -12.65 15.26 40.62
N VAL A 146 -13.91 15.00 41.00
CA VAL A 146 -14.82 15.99 41.60
C VAL A 146 -14.90 15.77 43.12
N PRO A 147 -15.09 16.81 43.95
CA PRO A 147 -15.30 16.61 45.39
C PRO A 147 -16.44 15.62 45.67
N GLY A 148 -16.16 14.55 46.43
CA GLY A 148 -17.11 13.47 46.74
C GLY A 148 -17.04 12.24 45.83
N SER A 149 -16.14 12.22 44.84
CA SER A 149 -15.90 11.07 43.95
C SER A 149 -15.49 9.81 44.69
N THR A 150 -15.94 8.64 44.21
CA THR A 150 -15.52 7.34 44.74
C THR A 150 -14.06 7.08 44.39
N GLU A 151 -13.24 6.76 45.40
CA GLU A 151 -11.87 6.30 45.20
C GLU A 151 -11.80 4.79 45.32
N TYR A 152 -11.08 4.16 44.40
CA TYR A 152 -10.85 2.73 44.35
C TYR A 152 -9.39 2.41 44.65
N ASN A 153 -9.18 1.28 45.32
CA ASN A 153 -7.88 0.63 45.36
C ASN A 153 -7.63 -0.02 43.99
N LEU A 154 -6.55 0.39 43.32
CA LEU A 154 -6.20 -0.08 41.98
C LEU A 154 -5.10 -1.14 42.05
N THR A 155 -5.37 -2.26 41.40
CA THR A 155 -4.38 -3.26 40.97
C THR A 155 -4.37 -3.30 39.45
N ILE A 156 -3.20 -3.14 38.84
CA ILE A 156 -3.06 -3.13 37.38
C ILE A 156 -2.81 -4.57 36.92
N ALA A 157 -3.61 -5.03 35.97
CA ALA A 157 -3.50 -6.37 35.41
C ALA A 157 -3.54 -6.33 33.88
N THR A 158 -3.25 -7.47 33.26
CA THR A 158 -3.38 -7.70 31.82
C THR A 158 -4.20 -8.95 31.58
N LYS A 159 -4.93 -8.98 30.45
CA LYS A 159 -5.43 -10.23 29.89
C LYS A 159 -4.31 -10.85 29.04
N GLY A 160 -3.76 -11.98 29.48
CA GLY A 160 -2.66 -12.67 28.80
C GLY A 160 -1.27 -12.20 29.25
N ASP A 161 -0.40 -11.89 28.29
CA ASP A 161 1.02 -11.60 28.55
C ASP A 161 1.21 -10.26 29.31
N PRO A 162 2.04 -10.20 30.39
CA PRO A 162 2.28 -8.98 31.15
C PRO A 162 2.84 -7.79 30.34
N ALA A 163 3.69 -8.05 29.35
CA ALA A 163 4.36 -7.02 28.56
C ALA A 163 3.47 -6.48 27.43
N THR A 164 2.66 -7.35 26.81
CA THR A 164 1.93 -7.01 25.57
C THR A 164 0.42 -7.10 25.67
N GLY A 165 -0.12 -7.75 26.71
CA GLY A 165 -1.55 -7.93 26.92
C GLY A 165 -2.29 -6.62 27.16
N SER A 166 -3.60 -6.64 26.89
CA SER A 166 -4.49 -5.49 27.11
C SER A 166 -4.58 -5.18 28.60
N LEU A 167 -4.34 -3.92 28.97
CA LEU A 167 -4.42 -3.47 30.36
C LEU A 167 -5.87 -3.54 30.86
N THR A 168 -6.03 -3.93 32.11
CA THR A 168 -7.31 -3.95 32.83
C THR A 168 -7.07 -3.45 34.25
N PHE A 169 -7.93 -2.55 34.71
CA PHE A 169 -7.95 -2.08 36.08
C PHE A 169 -8.77 -3.04 36.93
N LEU A 170 -8.13 -3.68 37.90
CA LEU A 170 -8.81 -4.39 38.96
C LEU A 170 -9.04 -3.41 40.11
N LEU A 171 -10.30 -3.11 40.38
CA LEU A 171 -10.74 -2.04 41.25
C LEU A 171 -11.46 -2.64 42.45
N SER A 172 -11.14 -2.15 43.65
CA SER A 172 -11.80 -2.53 44.89
C SER A 172 -12.29 -1.26 45.59
N ASP A 173 -13.60 -1.17 45.84
CA ASP A 173 -14.20 -0.04 46.55
C ASP A 173 -14.04 -0.23 48.07
N PRO A 174 -13.30 0.67 48.77
CA PRO A 174 -13.11 0.56 50.21
C PRO A 174 -14.40 0.67 51.04
N LYS A 175 -15.45 1.30 50.51
CA LYS A 175 -16.73 1.52 51.21
C LYS A 175 -17.68 0.34 51.04
N SER A 176 -17.95 -0.06 49.81
CA SER A 176 -18.88 -1.17 49.51
C SER A 176 -18.24 -2.55 49.60
N LYS A 177 -16.89 -2.62 49.55
CA LYS A 177 -16.09 -3.85 49.42
C LYS A 177 -16.37 -4.64 48.14
N GLU A 178 -17.00 -4.01 47.15
CA GLU A 178 -17.22 -4.60 45.84
C GLU A 178 -15.96 -4.50 44.98
N VAL A 179 -15.81 -5.49 44.10
CA VAL A 179 -14.65 -5.67 43.22
C VAL A 179 -15.09 -5.65 41.76
N PHE A 180 -14.30 -4.97 40.93
CA PHE A 180 -14.63 -4.72 39.53
C PHE A 180 -13.39 -4.91 38.65
N ALA A 181 -13.63 -5.31 37.39
CA ALA A 181 -12.68 -5.25 36.30
C ALA A 181 -13.11 -4.16 35.32
N GLY A 182 -12.25 -3.15 35.14
CA GLY A 182 -12.43 -2.07 34.20
C GLY A 182 -11.47 -2.18 33.02
N ASP A 183 -12.00 -2.25 31.81
CA ASP A 183 -11.24 -2.11 30.57
C ASP A 183 -11.86 -1.00 29.70
N ALA A 184 -11.36 -0.83 28.47
CA ALA A 184 -11.85 0.21 27.57
C ALA A 184 -13.33 0.03 27.18
N ASP A 185 -13.88 -1.19 27.33
CA ASP A 185 -15.26 -1.51 27.00
C ASP A 185 -16.22 -1.17 28.14
N GLY A 186 -15.71 -0.92 29.35
CA GLY A 186 -16.50 -0.52 30.51
C GLY A 186 -16.10 -1.20 31.81
N LEU A 187 -16.93 -0.98 32.84
CA LEU A 187 -16.77 -1.56 34.16
C LEU A 187 -17.63 -2.81 34.32
N ARG A 188 -17.01 -3.93 34.70
CA ARG A 188 -17.70 -5.21 34.98
C ARG A 188 -17.46 -5.64 36.41
N LYS A 189 -18.52 -6.04 37.11
CA LYS A 189 -18.42 -6.59 38.48
C LYS A 189 -17.77 -7.98 38.44
N LEU A 190 -16.85 -8.24 39.36
CA LEU A 190 -16.24 -9.55 39.54
C LEU A 190 -16.93 -10.27 40.70
N ASP A 191 -17.11 -11.58 40.55
CA ASP A 191 -17.63 -12.41 41.63
C ASP A 191 -16.57 -12.58 42.72
N ALA A 192 -16.97 -12.44 43.99
CA ALA A 192 -16.05 -12.51 45.12
C ALA A 192 -15.35 -13.88 45.29
N ALA A 193 -15.81 -14.91 44.57
CA ALA A 193 -15.18 -16.23 44.54
C ALA A 193 -13.94 -16.29 43.63
N ASP A 194 -13.85 -15.40 42.64
CA ASP A 194 -12.85 -15.46 41.57
C ASP A 194 -11.67 -14.49 41.82
N VAL A 195 -11.67 -13.83 42.98
CA VAL A 195 -10.70 -12.77 43.34
C VAL A 195 -10.31 -12.84 44.80
N GLU A 196 -9.00 -12.81 45.05
CA GLU A 196 -8.45 -12.67 46.39
C GLU A 196 -8.16 -11.19 46.68
N VAL A 197 -8.69 -10.68 47.79
CA VAL A 197 -8.46 -9.30 48.24
C VAL A 197 -7.67 -9.32 49.54
N SER A 198 -6.55 -8.59 49.57
CA SER A 198 -5.72 -8.43 50.76
C SER A 198 -6.48 -7.67 51.85
N SER A 199 -6.63 -8.29 53.02
CA SER A 199 -7.25 -7.68 54.20
C SER A 199 -6.47 -6.49 54.77
N LEU A 200 -5.17 -6.38 54.46
CA LEU A 200 -4.27 -5.32 54.93
C LEU A 200 -4.27 -4.10 54.01
N SER A 201 -4.31 -4.32 52.68
CA SER A 201 -4.21 -3.24 51.69
C SER A 201 -5.51 -2.92 50.97
N GLY A 202 -6.53 -3.79 51.10
CA GLY A 202 -7.80 -3.67 50.38
C GLY A 202 -7.68 -3.86 48.86
N LYS A 203 -6.52 -4.33 48.38
CA LYS A 203 -6.22 -4.54 46.95
C LYS A 203 -6.43 -5.99 46.55
N ILE A 204 -6.77 -6.18 45.28
CA ILE A 204 -6.86 -7.50 44.66
C ILE A 204 -5.43 -8.04 44.47
N THR A 205 -5.16 -9.24 45.00
CA THR A 205 -3.86 -9.94 44.97
C THR A 205 -3.84 -11.16 44.06
N ALA A 206 -5.00 -11.69 43.70
CA ALA A 206 -5.16 -12.70 42.65
C ALA A 206 -6.55 -12.53 42.01
N ALA A 207 -6.65 -12.80 40.70
CA ALA A 207 -7.89 -12.73 39.95
C ALA A 207 -7.84 -13.74 38.80
N ASP A 208 -8.84 -14.60 38.69
CA ASP A 208 -8.87 -15.63 37.66
C ASP A 208 -8.99 -15.03 36.25
N GLY A 209 -8.14 -15.50 35.33
CA GLY A 209 -8.08 -15.00 33.95
C GLY A 209 -7.30 -13.68 33.78
N TYR A 210 -6.73 -13.12 34.85
CA TYR A 210 -5.95 -11.88 34.80
C TYR A 210 -4.54 -12.09 35.34
N THR A 211 -3.56 -11.53 34.64
CA THR A 211 -2.17 -11.53 35.11
C THR A 211 -1.82 -10.17 35.72
N LEU A 212 -1.63 -10.17 37.04
CA LEU A 212 -1.31 -8.95 37.80
C LEU A 212 0.11 -8.48 37.49
N LEU A 213 0.26 -7.18 37.29
CA LEU A 213 1.55 -6.53 37.05
C LEU A 213 2.20 -6.14 38.38
N ASN A 214 3.48 -6.43 38.53
CA ASN A 214 4.26 -5.85 39.61
C ASN A 214 4.55 -4.36 39.35
N ILE A 215 5.01 -3.64 40.37
CA ILE A 215 5.29 -2.20 40.27
C ILE A 215 6.30 -1.84 39.16
N GLY A 216 7.30 -2.68 38.91
CA GLY A 216 8.29 -2.45 37.85
C GLY A 216 7.64 -2.53 36.46
N GLN A 217 6.82 -3.56 36.24
CA GLN A 217 6.12 -3.78 34.96
C GLN A 217 4.99 -2.76 34.73
N ALA A 218 4.29 -2.35 35.79
CA ALA A 218 3.29 -1.29 35.72
C ALA A 218 3.95 0.07 35.43
N SER A 219 5.11 0.36 36.05
CA SER A 219 5.87 1.58 35.82
C SER A 219 6.42 1.66 34.38
N SER A 220 6.91 0.55 33.83
CA SER A 220 7.35 0.50 32.42
C SER A 220 6.22 0.72 31.41
N ARG A 221 4.95 0.64 31.85
CA ARG A 221 3.75 0.90 31.05
C ARG A 221 2.94 2.08 31.59
N SER A 222 3.56 2.99 32.35
CA SER A 222 2.89 4.09 33.06
C SER A 222 2.11 5.03 32.15
N ASP A 223 2.59 5.31 30.93
CA ASP A 223 1.87 6.10 29.94
C ASP A 223 0.56 5.41 29.52
N ALA A 224 0.62 4.11 29.24
CA ALA A 224 -0.55 3.32 28.85
C ALA A 224 -1.54 3.15 30.02
N VAL A 225 -1.05 3.06 31.26
CA VAL A 225 -1.89 3.05 32.47
C VAL A 225 -2.60 4.39 32.61
N THR A 226 -1.89 5.50 32.48
CA THR A 226 -2.47 6.85 32.61
C THR A 226 -3.47 7.18 31.49
N ALA A 227 -3.24 6.61 30.31
CA ALA A 227 -4.12 6.74 29.15
C ALA A 227 -5.37 5.85 29.20
N LEU A 228 -5.37 4.78 30.01
CA LEU A 228 -6.55 3.92 30.13
C LEU A 228 -7.66 4.66 30.88
N ILE A 229 -8.82 4.74 30.23
CA ILE A 229 -10.03 5.32 30.79
C ILE A 229 -11.10 4.23 30.76
N VAL A 230 -11.70 3.95 31.91
CA VAL A 230 -12.75 2.94 32.04
C VAL A 230 -14.09 3.67 32.09
N PRO A 231 -14.95 3.58 31.05
CA PRO A 231 -16.27 4.21 31.06
C PRO A 231 -17.17 3.66 32.18
N THR A 232 -17.92 4.54 32.84
CA THR A 232 -18.97 4.17 33.82
C THR A 232 -20.27 4.92 33.51
N ASP A 233 -21.38 4.49 34.11
CA ASP A 233 -22.69 5.14 33.93
C ASP A 233 -22.69 6.61 34.44
N GLU A 234 -21.84 6.92 35.42
CA GLU A 234 -21.75 8.25 36.04
C GLU A 234 -20.57 9.10 35.53
N GLY A 235 -19.70 8.55 34.68
CA GLY A 235 -18.52 9.24 34.18
C GLY A 235 -17.45 8.28 33.66
N ALA A 236 -16.24 8.36 34.22
CA ALA A 236 -15.21 7.36 33.92
C ALA A 236 -14.21 7.23 35.07
N ILE A 237 -13.63 6.04 35.20
CA ILE A 237 -12.57 5.76 36.17
C ILE A 237 -11.21 6.00 35.55
N ARG A 238 -10.36 6.77 36.24
CA ARG A 238 -8.98 7.06 35.84
C ARG A 238 -8.02 6.71 36.98
N SER A 239 -6.83 6.26 36.61
CA SER A 239 -5.77 6.00 37.58
C SER A 239 -5.22 7.31 38.17
N ASN A 240 -5.03 7.34 39.48
CA ASN A 240 -4.22 8.34 40.18
C ASN A 240 -2.96 7.64 40.71
N GLY A 241 -1.89 7.69 39.92
CA GLY A 241 -0.71 6.85 40.12
C GLY A 241 -0.99 5.37 39.83
N LEU A 242 -0.14 4.48 40.36
CA LEU A 242 -0.22 3.04 40.05
C LEU A 242 -1.08 2.23 41.03
N THR A 243 -1.63 2.88 42.06
CA THR A 243 -2.20 2.20 43.22
C THR A 243 -3.59 2.66 43.61
N ARG A 244 -4.05 3.79 43.06
CA ARG A 244 -5.41 4.29 43.24
C ARG A 244 -6.02 4.65 41.91
N ALA A 245 -7.33 4.61 41.88
CA ALA A 245 -8.13 5.17 40.81
C ALA A 245 -9.28 5.97 41.43
N TYR A 246 -9.84 6.90 40.68
CA TYR A 246 -11.03 7.63 41.08
C TYR A 246 -12.05 7.59 39.94
N GLU A 247 -13.32 7.56 40.29
CA GLU A 247 -14.40 7.83 39.35
C GLU A 247 -14.54 9.35 39.20
N GLY A 248 -14.14 9.87 38.05
CA GLY A 248 -14.29 11.28 37.73
C GLY A 248 -15.57 11.53 36.95
N LYS A 249 -16.00 12.80 36.94
CA LYS A 249 -17.06 13.28 36.05
C LYS A 249 -16.44 14.09 34.91
N ALA A 250 -17.05 14.01 33.74
CA ALA A 250 -16.66 14.83 32.61
C ALA A 250 -16.94 16.30 32.93
N ILE A 251 -15.89 17.14 32.98
CA ILE A 251 -16.09 18.59 33.14
C ILE A 251 -16.60 19.25 31.85
N ARG A 252 -16.48 18.55 30.72
CA ARG A 252 -17.08 18.97 29.45
C ARG A 252 -18.25 18.07 29.13
N ALA A 253 -19.43 18.65 29.02
CA ALA A 253 -20.66 17.93 28.71
C ALA A 253 -21.26 18.44 27.41
N TYR A 254 -21.72 17.51 26.56
CA TYR A 254 -22.47 17.84 25.37
C TYR A 254 -23.92 18.16 25.72
N ASP A 255 -24.44 19.22 25.13
CA ASP A 255 -25.83 19.68 25.25
C ASP A 255 -26.48 19.64 23.87
N ALA A 256 -27.45 18.74 23.71
CA ALA A 256 -28.15 18.49 22.46
C ALA A 256 -29.04 19.65 22.00
N VAL A 257 -29.42 20.58 22.89
CA VAL A 257 -30.32 21.70 22.55
C VAL A 257 -29.57 22.78 21.77
N CYS A 258 -28.34 23.08 22.19
CA CYS A 258 -27.47 24.05 21.51
C CYS A 258 -26.52 23.41 20.49
N ASP A 259 -26.49 22.07 20.43
CA ASP A 259 -25.48 21.32 19.69
C ASP A 259 -24.05 21.79 20.03
N CYS A 260 -23.77 21.80 21.34
CA CYS A 260 -22.56 22.42 21.87
C CYS A 260 -21.99 21.67 23.07
N VAL A 261 -20.68 21.74 23.24
CA VAL A 261 -19.98 21.24 24.43
C VAL A 261 -19.76 22.40 25.39
N LYS A 262 -20.16 22.23 26.65
CA LYS A 262 -20.00 23.21 27.72
C LYS A 262 -19.01 22.71 28.76
N ASP A 263 -18.09 23.56 29.17
CA ASP A 263 -17.14 23.29 30.24
C ASP A 263 -17.67 23.85 31.57
N SER A 264 -17.81 22.99 32.58
CA SER A 264 -18.41 23.31 33.87
C SER A 264 -17.49 24.13 34.80
N GLU A 265 -16.18 24.16 34.55
CA GLU A 265 -15.23 24.96 35.34
C GLU A 265 -15.11 26.38 34.80
N THR A 266 -14.98 26.51 33.49
CA THR A 266 -14.71 27.80 32.83
C THR A 266 -15.96 28.48 32.30
N GLY A 267 -17.07 27.74 32.14
CA GLY A 267 -18.28 28.21 31.45
C GLY A 267 -18.10 28.34 29.93
N LYS A 268 -16.94 27.96 29.39
CA LYS A 268 -16.65 28.07 27.95
C LYS A 268 -17.53 27.08 27.16
N THR A 269 -17.98 27.53 26.00
CA THR A 269 -18.87 26.75 25.13
C THR A 269 -18.27 26.64 23.72
N TRP A 270 -18.25 25.43 23.17
CA TRP A 270 -17.85 25.15 21.80
C TRP A 270 -19.06 24.63 21.02
N THR A 271 -19.44 25.31 19.95
CA THR A 271 -20.59 24.93 19.12
C THR A 271 -20.14 24.02 17.99
N ALA A 272 -20.96 23.05 17.61
CA ALA A 272 -20.66 22.18 16.47
C ALA A 272 -20.61 22.98 15.16
N ASP A 273 -19.50 22.85 14.41
CA ASP A 273 -19.39 23.32 13.04
C ASP A 273 -19.36 22.11 12.09
N GLU A 274 -20.51 21.81 11.49
CA GLU A 274 -20.68 20.71 10.54
C GLU A 274 -19.83 20.85 9.27
N ARG A 275 -19.32 22.04 8.95
CA ARG A 275 -18.47 22.22 7.76
C ARG A 275 -17.03 21.82 8.00
N SER A 276 -16.51 22.05 9.21
CA SER A 276 -15.16 21.64 9.59
C SER A 276 -15.12 20.28 10.27
N GLY A 277 -16.27 19.81 10.78
CA GLY A 277 -16.35 18.60 11.57
C GLY A 277 -15.73 18.78 12.95
N SER A 278 -15.84 19.97 13.55
CA SER A 278 -15.19 20.29 14.83
C SER A 278 -16.12 21.09 15.75
N PHE A 279 -15.89 21.01 17.05
CA PHE A 279 -16.49 21.93 18.01
C PHE A 279 -15.63 23.20 18.12
N VAL A 280 -16.22 24.38 17.87
CA VAL A 280 -15.52 25.67 17.79
C VAL A 280 -16.11 26.66 18.80
N ALA A 281 -15.25 27.30 19.59
CA ALA A 281 -15.63 28.37 20.50
C ALA A 281 -15.69 29.73 19.79
N ALA A 282 -16.28 30.73 20.45
CA ALA A 282 -16.45 32.07 19.88
C ALA A 282 -15.12 32.79 19.56
N ASP A 283 -14.02 32.40 20.22
CA ASP A 283 -12.66 32.89 19.99
C ASP A 283 -11.90 32.13 18.89
N GLY A 284 -12.55 31.13 18.27
CA GLY A 284 -11.96 30.29 17.24
C GLY A 284 -11.18 29.08 17.77
N GLU A 285 -11.11 28.86 19.09
CA GLU A 285 -10.51 27.65 19.65
C GLU A 285 -11.31 26.42 19.23
N ARG A 286 -10.62 25.37 18.77
CA ARG A 286 -11.23 24.09 18.40
C ARG A 286 -10.92 23.03 19.44
N LEU A 287 -11.89 22.18 19.76
CA LEU A 287 -11.62 20.95 20.49
C LEU A 287 -10.76 20.01 19.63
N ALA A 288 -9.83 19.31 20.27
CA ALA A 288 -8.90 18.41 19.59
C ALA A 288 -9.60 17.22 18.91
N GLN A 289 -10.76 16.79 19.43
CA GLN A 289 -11.58 15.73 18.87
C GLN A 289 -12.75 16.32 18.09
N GLY A 290 -12.90 15.87 16.86
CA GLY A 290 -13.95 16.20 15.91
C GLY A 290 -14.40 14.96 15.14
N TRP A 291 -15.17 15.16 14.08
CA TRP A 291 -15.75 14.10 13.28
C TRP A 291 -15.40 14.23 11.81
N LYS A 292 -15.45 13.09 11.12
CA LYS A 292 -15.17 13.01 9.70
C LYS A 292 -16.33 13.65 8.92
N VAL A 293 -16.01 14.64 8.09
CA VAL A 293 -16.93 15.30 7.17
C VAL A 293 -16.35 15.35 5.75
N ASP A 294 -17.24 15.51 4.77
CA ASP A 294 -16.87 15.78 3.39
C ASP A 294 -16.47 17.26 3.26
N VAL A 295 -15.24 17.49 2.80
CA VAL A 295 -14.65 18.83 2.57
C VAL A 295 -14.58 19.17 1.07
N GLY A 296 -15.15 18.33 0.20
CA GLY A 296 -15.16 18.49 -1.24
C GLY A 296 -13.75 18.62 -1.80
N LEU A 297 -13.51 19.71 -2.54
CA LEU A 297 -12.23 19.97 -3.22
C LEU A 297 -11.21 20.75 -2.35
N LYS A 298 -11.49 20.96 -1.06
CA LYS A 298 -10.62 21.76 -0.18
C LYS A 298 -9.18 21.24 -0.17
N ASN A 299 -8.99 19.94 0.02
CA ASN A 299 -7.64 19.35 0.06
C ASN A 299 -6.90 19.53 -1.27
N PHE A 300 -7.61 19.40 -2.40
CA PHE A 300 -7.03 19.61 -3.73
C PHE A 300 -6.60 21.05 -3.95
N ALA A 301 -7.43 22.01 -3.51
CA ALA A 301 -7.09 23.43 -3.55
C ALA A 301 -5.86 23.70 -2.67
N THR A 302 -5.84 23.21 -1.43
CA THR A 302 -4.70 23.37 -0.50
C THR A 302 -3.37 22.92 -1.12
N VAL A 303 -3.32 21.75 -1.75
CA VAL A 303 -2.08 21.25 -2.41
C VAL A 303 -1.59 22.21 -3.51
N LEU A 304 -2.49 22.88 -4.20
CA LEU A 304 -2.16 23.73 -5.36
C LEU A 304 -1.98 25.22 -5.01
N THR A 305 -2.63 25.72 -3.95
CA THR A 305 -2.69 27.15 -3.64
C THR A 305 -1.97 27.54 -2.35
N ASP A 306 -1.82 26.62 -1.39
CA ASP A 306 -1.12 26.93 -0.14
C ASP A 306 0.39 27.00 -0.42
N SER A 307 1.01 28.15 -0.17
CA SER A 307 2.44 28.36 -0.43
C SER A 307 3.35 27.40 0.33
N ASN A 308 2.91 26.93 1.51
CA ASN A 308 3.69 26.03 2.36
C ASN A 308 3.68 24.59 1.82
N ILE A 309 2.70 24.21 1.00
CA ILE A 309 2.55 22.85 0.46
C ILE A 309 2.85 22.81 -1.05
N SER A 310 2.33 23.78 -1.81
CA SER A 310 2.47 23.83 -3.27
C SER A 310 3.92 23.97 -3.74
N GLY A 311 4.71 24.86 -3.13
CA GLY A 311 6.12 25.04 -3.45
C GLY A 311 6.93 23.75 -3.28
N PRO A 312 6.90 23.12 -2.09
CA PRO A 312 7.51 21.83 -1.85
C PRO A 312 6.98 20.71 -2.76
N PHE A 313 5.67 20.67 -3.02
CA PHE A 313 5.05 19.71 -3.93
C PHE A 313 5.64 19.77 -5.34
N PHE A 314 5.75 20.95 -5.96
CA PHE A 314 6.31 21.09 -7.30
C PHE A 314 7.82 20.84 -7.35
N GLY A 315 8.56 21.27 -6.32
CA GLY A 315 9.99 20.97 -6.18
C GLY A 315 10.26 19.47 -6.09
N THR A 316 9.51 18.77 -5.23
CA THR A 316 9.54 17.32 -5.11
C THR A 316 9.08 16.63 -6.39
N LEU A 317 8.06 17.13 -7.07
CA LEU A 317 7.61 16.56 -8.35
C LEU A 317 8.72 16.59 -9.42
N ALA A 318 9.45 17.70 -9.51
CA ALA A 318 10.56 17.82 -10.46
C ALA A 318 11.69 16.83 -10.13
N TRP A 319 12.07 16.73 -8.85
CA TRP A 319 13.04 15.73 -8.40
C TRP A 319 12.53 14.29 -8.63
N ASN A 320 11.25 14.01 -8.38
CA ASN A 320 10.66 12.69 -8.54
C ASN A 320 10.74 12.21 -10.00
N PHE A 321 10.47 13.10 -10.97
CA PHE A 321 10.71 12.80 -12.38
C PHE A 321 12.19 12.54 -12.69
N ALA A 322 13.09 13.40 -12.20
CA ALA A 322 14.54 13.22 -12.40
C ALA A 322 15.03 11.90 -11.80
N PHE A 323 14.57 11.55 -10.61
CA PHE A 323 14.87 10.29 -9.93
C PHE A 323 14.33 9.08 -10.69
N ALA A 324 13.05 9.11 -11.10
CA ALA A 324 12.43 7.99 -11.80
C ALA A 324 13.04 7.76 -13.19
N ILE A 325 13.28 8.83 -13.96
CA ILE A 325 13.93 8.76 -15.27
C ILE A 325 15.40 8.35 -15.11
N GLY A 326 16.13 8.95 -14.16
CA GLY A 326 17.53 8.65 -13.89
C GLY A 326 17.73 7.21 -13.46
N SER A 327 16.96 6.74 -12.48
CA SER A 327 17.02 5.36 -11.98
C SER A 327 16.68 4.34 -13.07
N THR A 328 15.59 4.56 -13.80
CA THR A 328 15.17 3.64 -14.87
C THR A 328 16.17 3.64 -16.03
N GLY A 329 16.65 4.82 -16.43
CA GLY A 329 17.62 4.97 -17.52
C GLY A 329 18.97 4.36 -17.18
N LEU A 330 19.54 4.67 -16.01
CA LEU A 330 20.85 4.15 -15.59
C LEU A 330 20.83 2.63 -15.43
N THR A 331 19.79 2.08 -14.76
CA THR A 331 19.66 0.63 -14.57
C THR A 331 19.42 -0.10 -15.89
N PHE A 332 18.63 0.47 -16.80
CA PHE A 332 18.45 -0.07 -18.14
C PHE A 332 19.75 -0.08 -18.94
N LEU A 333 20.46 1.04 -19.00
CA LEU A 333 21.70 1.15 -19.77
C LEU A 333 22.76 0.17 -19.25
N LEU A 334 22.95 0.09 -17.93
CA LEU A 334 23.90 -0.83 -17.33
C LEU A 334 23.48 -2.29 -17.53
N GLY A 335 22.22 -2.62 -17.23
CA GLY A 335 21.69 -3.97 -17.37
C GLY A 335 21.73 -4.48 -18.81
N MET A 336 21.34 -3.63 -19.77
CA MET A 336 21.44 -3.92 -21.21
C MET A 336 22.89 -4.10 -21.66
N GLY A 337 23.79 -3.20 -21.24
CA GLY A 337 25.21 -3.29 -21.58
C GLY A 337 25.83 -4.60 -21.11
N ILE A 338 25.53 -5.00 -19.87
CA ILE A 338 25.96 -6.30 -19.30
C ILE A 338 25.33 -7.46 -20.06
N ALA A 339 24.03 -7.38 -20.39
CA ALA A 339 23.32 -8.43 -21.13
C ALA A 339 23.95 -8.67 -22.51
N LEU A 340 24.23 -7.59 -23.26
CA LEU A 340 24.88 -7.65 -24.56
C LEU A 340 26.30 -8.23 -24.46
N ALA A 341 27.08 -7.81 -23.46
CA ALA A 341 28.41 -8.36 -23.22
C ALA A 341 28.35 -9.87 -23.00
N LEU A 342 27.49 -10.34 -22.09
CA LEU A 342 27.36 -11.76 -21.73
C LEU A 342 26.62 -12.61 -22.78
N HIS A 343 25.94 -11.99 -23.74
CA HIS A 343 25.33 -12.67 -24.88
C HIS A 343 26.36 -12.99 -25.99
N SER A 344 27.51 -12.32 -26.00
CA SER A 344 28.55 -12.53 -27.00
C SER A 344 29.09 -13.97 -26.98
N PRO A 345 29.17 -14.68 -28.13
CA PRO A 345 29.74 -16.03 -28.21
C PRO A 345 31.21 -16.12 -27.78
N ARG A 346 31.92 -14.97 -27.76
CA ARG A 346 33.33 -14.87 -27.38
C ARG A 346 33.55 -14.89 -25.86
N MET A 347 32.50 -14.62 -25.08
CA MET A 347 32.58 -14.54 -23.63
C MET A 347 32.66 -15.95 -23.03
N ARG A 348 33.72 -16.24 -22.27
CA ARG A 348 33.86 -17.51 -21.53
C ARG A 348 33.43 -17.32 -20.08
N GLY A 349 33.00 -18.39 -19.42
CA GLY A 349 32.62 -18.34 -18.00
C GLY A 349 31.32 -17.56 -17.71
N THR A 350 30.44 -17.41 -18.70
CA THR A 350 29.19 -16.63 -18.61
C THR A 350 28.31 -17.01 -17.43
N ASN A 351 28.30 -18.29 -17.02
CA ASN A 351 27.50 -18.75 -15.89
C ASN A 351 27.98 -18.16 -14.56
N LEU A 352 29.30 -18.09 -14.33
CA LEU A 352 29.86 -17.50 -13.12
C LEU A 352 29.56 -16.01 -13.05
N TYR A 353 29.76 -15.28 -14.15
CA TYR A 353 29.43 -13.85 -14.22
C TYR A 353 27.94 -13.60 -13.95
N ARG A 354 27.04 -14.40 -14.55
CA ARG A 354 25.60 -14.31 -14.29
C ARG A 354 25.28 -14.49 -12.81
N MET A 355 25.85 -15.50 -12.16
CA MET A 355 25.61 -15.76 -10.73
C MET A 355 26.04 -14.59 -9.85
N VAL A 356 27.23 -14.03 -10.08
CA VAL A 356 27.74 -12.90 -9.28
C VAL A 356 26.95 -11.62 -9.52
N LEU A 357 26.59 -11.32 -10.78
CA LEU A 357 25.91 -10.06 -11.15
C LEU A 357 24.43 -10.03 -10.74
N ILE A 358 23.81 -11.17 -10.46
CA ILE A 358 22.43 -11.25 -9.96
C ILE A 358 22.36 -11.09 -8.43
N LEU A 359 23.48 -11.31 -7.72
CA LEU A 359 23.54 -11.32 -6.26
C LEU A 359 22.91 -10.08 -5.59
N PRO A 360 23.10 -8.83 -6.09
CA PRO A 360 22.46 -7.66 -5.50
C PRO A 360 20.92 -7.74 -5.44
N TYR A 361 20.31 -8.40 -6.43
CA TYR A 361 18.85 -8.57 -6.52
C TYR A 361 18.33 -9.79 -5.76
N ALA A 362 19.20 -10.78 -5.49
CA ALA A 362 18.83 -11.96 -4.71
C ALA A 362 18.68 -11.65 -3.21
N MET A 363 19.29 -10.57 -2.74
CA MET A 363 19.28 -10.17 -1.34
C MET A 363 18.05 -9.31 -1.01
N PRO A 364 17.49 -9.39 0.22
CA PRO A 364 16.39 -8.54 0.64
C PRO A 364 16.75 -7.06 0.52
N SER A 365 15.95 -6.29 -0.23
CA SER A 365 16.28 -4.90 -0.58
C SER A 365 16.38 -3.98 0.64
N PHE A 366 15.51 -4.16 1.65
CA PHE A 366 15.52 -3.30 2.85
C PHE A 366 16.86 -3.37 3.59
N ALA A 367 17.42 -4.58 3.76
CA ALA A 367 18.69 -4.77 4.45
C ALA A 367 19.83 -4.13 3.66
N MET A 368 19.81 -4.27 2.34
CA MET A 368 20.82 -3.64 1.48
C MET A 368 20.76 -2.12 1.51
N LEU A 369 19.57 -1.52 1.56
CA LEU A 369 19.42 -0.07 1.66
C LEU A 369 20.05 0.49 2.96
N LEU A 370 19.86 -0.20 4.08
CA LEU A 370 20.47 0.17 5.36
C LEU A 370 22.00 0.01 5.35
N ILE A 371 22.51 -1.07 4.75
CA ILE A 371 23.97 -1.25 4.59
C ILE A 371 24.55 -0.13 3.73
N TRP A 372 23.89 0.22 2.62
CA TRP A 372 24.32 1.35 1.79
C TRP A 372 24.30 2.67 2.56
N ARG A 373 23.28 2.91 3.39
CA ARG A 373 23.24 4.09 4.27
C ARG A 373 24.47 4.17 5.16
N ASP A 374 24.86 3.06 5.79
CA ASP A 374 26.03 3.01 6.66
C ASP A 374 27.34 3.17 5.85
N MET A 375 27.41 2.63 4.64
CA MET A 375 28.56 2.81 3.73
C MET A 375 28.77 4.26 3.27
N PHE A 376 27.68 5.05 3.19
CA PHE A 376 27.71 6.48 2.86
C PHE A 376 27.94 7.38 4.08
N ASN A 377 28.10 6.82 5.27
CA ASN A 377 28.34 7.60 6.48
C ASN A 377 29.62 8.45 6.38
N THR A 378 29.58 9.69 6.86
CA THR A 378 30.70 10.63 6.74
C THR A 378 31.88 10.25 7.65
N ASP A 379 31.61 9.74 8.84
CA ASP A 379 32.61 9.50 9.90
C ASP A 379 33.22 8.09 9.87
N PHE A 380 32.42 7.08 9.50
CA PHE A 380 32.83 5.66 9.50
C PHE A 380 32.43 4.91 8.22
N GLY A 381 31.99 5.63 7.18
CA GLY A 381 31.51 5.01 5.95
C GLY A 381 32.65 4.44 5.11
N LEU A 382 32.50 3.18 4.72
CA LEU A 382 33.47 2.44 3.91
C LEU A 382 33.84 3.17 2.60
N LEU A 383 32.91 3.92 2.00
CA LEU A 383 33.19 4.63 0.74
C LEU A 383 34.18 5.79 0.94
N ASN A 384 34.03 6.56 2.01
CA ASN A 384 34.97 7.64 2.31
C ASN A 384 36.35 7.08 2.64
N ASP A 385 36.41 6.02 3.47
CA ASP A 385 37.66 5.37 3.85
C ASP A 385 38.39 4.70 2.68
N LEU A 386 37.65 3.97 1.82
CA LEU A 386 38.25 3.21 0.71
C LEU A 386 38.77 4.11 -0.40
N PHE A 387 38.06 5.20 -0.70
CA PHE A 387 38.42 6.12 -1.79
C PHE A 387 39.18 7.37 -1.30
N GLY A 388 39.41 7.52 0.01
CA GLY A 388 40.04 8.71 0.60
C GLY A 388 39.20 9.99 0.39
N LEU A 389 37.87 9.85 0.34
CA LEU A 389 36.94 10.95 0.16
C LEU A 389 36.55 11.54 1.53
N ASN A 390 36.32 12.85 1.59
CA ASN A 390 35.73 13.51 2.74
C ASN A 390 34.44 14.21 2.31
N VAL A 391 33.51 13.41 1.79
CA VAL A 391 32.22 13.89 1.29
C VAL A 391 31.16 13.60 2.32
N ASP A 392 30.43 14.64 2.72
CA ASP A 392 29.18 14.47 3.44
C ASP A 392 28.07 14.09 2.45
N TRP A 393 27.88 12.78 2.28
CA TRP A 393 26.94 12.22 1.31
C TRP A 393 25.50 12.59 1.61
N PHE A 394 25.15 12.85 2.87
CA PHE A 394 23.76 13.13 3.27
C PHE A 394 23.53 14.57 3.75
N GLY A 395 24.56 15.37 3.98
CA GLY A 395 24.42 16.80 4.31
C GLY A 395 24.15 17.71 3.11
N GLY A 396 24.59 17.33 1.91
CA GLY A 396 24.40 18.11 0.69
C GLY A 396 23.21 17.64 -0.15
N ASN A 397 22.43 18.58 -0.72
CA ASN A 397 21.27 18.23 -1.57
C ASN A 397 21.67 17.33 -2.76
N TRP A 398 22.73 17.70 -3.48
CA TRP A 398 23.17 16.92 -4.65
C TRP A 398 23.96 15.67 -4.29
N SER A 399 24.74 15.68 -3.21
CA SER A 399 25.43 14.47 -2.76
C SER A 399 24.43 13.39 -2.35
N ALA A 400 23.37 13.77 -1.62
CA ALA A 400 22.32 12.85 -1.21
C ALA A 400 21.56 12.29 -2.43
N ARG A 401 21.19 13.16 -3.38
CA ARG A 401 20.52 12.76 -4.63
C ARG A 401 21.36 11.79 -5.46
N ILE A 402 22.67 12.02 -5.55
CA ILE A 402 23.60 11.13 -6.26
C ILE A 402 23.71 9.80 -5.51
N ALA A 403 23.85 9.82 -4.18
CA ALA A 403 23.93 8.61 -3.36
C ALA A 403 22.72 7.71 -3.60
N VAL A 404 21.49 8.25 -3.51
CA VAL A 404 20.26 7.46 -3.74
C VAL A 404 20.21 6.89 -5.17
N LEU A 405 20.61 7.66 -6.20
CA LEU A 405 20.68 7.15 -7.58
C LEU A 405 21.71 6.01 -7.74
N LEU A 406 22.85 6.07 -7.06
CA LEU A 406 23.87 5.03 -7.08
C LEU A 406 23.37 3.74 -6.41
N VAL A 407 22.72 3.86 -5.26
CA VAL A 407 22.11 2.72 -4.58
C VAL A 407 21.04 2.08 -5.46
N GLN A 408 20.19 2.90 -6.08
CA GLN A 408 19.14 2.41 -6.97
C GLN A 408 19.70 1.79 -8.25
N LEU A 409 20.82 2.29 -8.76
CA LEU A 409 21.55 1.68 -9.86
C LEU A 409 22.04 0.28 -9.48
N TRP A 410 22.70 0.15 -8.32
CA TRP A 410 23.25 -1.12 -7.84
C TRP A 410 22.17 -2.18 -7.59
N LEU A 411 21.05 -1.80 -6.96
CA LEU A 411 19.92 -2.70 -6.71
C LEU A 411 19.10 -3.02 -7.96
N GLY A 412 18.98 -2.06 -8.88
CA GLY A 412 18.05 -2.14 -10.02
C GLY A 412 18.64 -2.74 -11.30
N TYR A 413 19.96 -2.61 -11.53
CA TYR A 413 20.57 -3.12 -12.76
C TYR A 413 20.39 -4.64 -12.98
N PRO A 414 20.40 -5.52 -11.94
CA PRO A 414 20.29 -6.95 -12.18
C PRO A 414 18.91 -7.35 -12.72
N TYR A 415 17.86 -6.64 -12.31
CA TYR A 415 16.52 -6.82 -12.88
C TYR A 415 16.52 -6.51 -14.39
N MET A 416 17.06 -5.35 -14.78
CA MET A 416 17.15 -4.96 -16.19
C MET A 416 18.06 -5.89 -16.99
N PHE A 417 19.15 -6.37 -16.38
CA PHE A 417 20.03 -7.37 -16.96
C PHE A 417 19.30 -8.69 -17.26
N LEU A 418 18.54 -9.22 -16.30
CA LEU A 418 17.78 -10.46 -16.46
C LEU A 418 16.73 -10.34 -17.57
N VAL A 419 15.96 -9.25 -17.52
CA VAL A 419 14.92 -8.95 -18.49
C VAL A 419 15.51 -8.76 -19.90
N ALA A 420 16.57 -7.98 -20.04
CA ALA A 420 17.26 -7.78 -21.33
C ALA A 420 17.88 -9.09 -21.85
N THR A 421 18.42 -9.93 -20.97
CA THR A 421 18.96 -11.25 -21.34
C THR A 421 17.87 -12.17 -21.88
N GLY A 422 16.69 -12.20 -21.23
CA GLY A 422 15.54 -12.97 -21.72
C GLY A 422 15.03 -12.47 -23.07
N ALA A 423 14.90 -11.15 -23.23
CA ALA A 423 14.49 -10.53 -24.48
C ALA A 423 15.49 -10.81 -25.62
N LEU A 424 16.80 -10.74 -25.35
CA LEU A 424 17.86 -11.09 -26.30
C LEU A 424 17.78 -12.55 -26.76
N GLN A 425 17.43 -13.47 -25.85
CA GLN A 425 17.31 -14.89 -26.17
C GLN A 425 16.07 -15.21 -27.02
N ALA A 426 15.05 -14.37 -26.98
CA ALA A 426 13.84 -14.54 -27.78
C ALA A 426 14.02 -14.12 -29.25
N ILE A 427 15.07 -13.35 -29.58
CA ILE A 427 15.35 -12.90 -30.95
C ILE A 427 15.89 -14.10 -31.77
N PRO A 428 15.23 -14.49 -32.88
CA PRO A 428 15.71 -15.56 -33.74
C PRO A 428 17.09 -15.26 -34.31
N ARG A 429 18.01 -16.23 -34.24
CA ARG A 429 19.40 -16.09 -34.73
C ARG A 429 19.47 -15.83 -36.24
N GLU A 430 18.51 -16.36 -36.99
CA GLU A 430 18.38 -16.15 -38.44
C GLU A 430 18.32 -14.67 -38.84
N LEU A 431 17.74 -13.80 -38.01
CA LEU A 431 17.71 -12.35 -38.28
C LEU A 431 19.11 -11.74 -38.21
N THR A 432 19.91 -12.16 -37.23
CA THR A 432 21.29 -11.67 -37.10
C THR A 432 22.20 -12.27 -38.19
N GLU A 433 21.98 -13.52 -38.58
CA GLU A 433 22.72 -14.15 -39.67
C GLU A 433 22.40 -13.50 -41.03
N ALA A 434 21.13 -13.20 -41.30
CA ALA A 434 20.72 -12.48 -42.50
C ALA A 434 21.43 -11.13 -42.64
N THR A 435 21.52 -10.34 -41.56
CA THR A 435 22.24 -9.05 -41.61
C THR A 435 23.73 -9.21 -41.92
N SER A 436 24.34 -10.33 -41.51
CA SER A 436 25.75 -10.61 -41.80
C SER A 436 25.97 -10.99 -43.27
N VAL A 437 25.01 -11.69 -43.88
CA VAL A 437 25.00 -12.01 -45.32
C VAL A 437 24.83 -10.74 -46.15
N ASP A 438 24.01 -9.80 -45.69
CA ASP A 438 23.83 -8.47 -46.31
C ASP A 438 25.02 -7.52 -46.09
N GLY A 439 26.10 -7.98 -45.45
CA GLY A 439 27.33 -7.20 -45.22
C GLY A 439 27.21 -6.12 -44.14
N ALA A 440 26.17 -6.17 -43.30
CA ALA A 440 26.03 -5.24 -42.19
C ALA A 440 27.10 -5.48 -41.12
N SER A 441 27.73 -4.40 -40.65
CA SER A 441 28.62 -4.45 -39.49
C SER A 441 27.84 -4.78 -38.20
N PRO A 442 28.51 -5.29 -37.13
CA PRO A 442 27.83 -5.61 -35.87
C PRO A 442 27.07 -4.43 -35.25
N TRP A 443 27.57 -3.21 -35.41
CA TRP A 443 26.88 -2.00 -34.94
C TRP A 443 25.64 -1.67 -35.78
N GLN A 444 25.72 -1.84 -37.10
CA GLN A 444 24.56 -1.68 -37.98
C GLN A 444 23.50 -2.75 -37.69
N SER A 445 23.89 -4.01 -37.56
CA SER A 445 23.00 -5.12 -37.17
C SER A 445 22.33 -4.85 -35.81
N PHE A 446 23.10 -4.44 -34.80
CA PHE A 446 22.56 -4.06 -33.50
C PHE A 446 21.56 -2.91 -33.59
N ARG A 447 21.92 -1.78 -34.23
CA ARG A 447 21.07 -0.59 -34.27
C ARG A 447 19.82 -0.76 -35.14
N ALA A 448 19.92 -1.53 -36.22
CA ALA A 448 18.84 -1.69 -37.19
C ALA A 448 17.90 -2.86 -36.88
N VAL A 449 18.39 -3.92 -36.23
CA VAL A 449 17.61 -5.15 -35.99
C VAL A 449 17.49 -5.45 -34.50
N THR A 450 18.60 -5.66 -33.79
CA THR A 450 18.56 -6.13 -32.39
C THR A 450 17.91 -5.11 -31.45
N LEU A 451 18.35 -3.84 -31.48
CA LEU A 451 17.87 -2.80 -30.59
C LEU A 451 16.38 -2.48 -30.78
N PRO A 452 15.85 -2.31 -32.02
CA PRO A 452 14.42 -2.12 -32.21
C PRO A 452 13.57 -3.28 -31.69
N LEU A 453 13.95 -4.53 -31.99
CA LEU A 453 13.24 -5.72 -31.49
C LEU A 453 13.29 -5.82 -29.97
N LEU A 454 14.44 -5.51 -29.36
CA LEU A 454 14.55 -5.43 -27.90
C LEU A 454 13.64 -4.34 -27.33
N LEU A 455 13.61 -3.15 -27.92
CA LEU A 455 12.79 -2.06 -27.41
C LEU A 455 11.29 -2.39 -27.49
N VAL A 456 10.83 -3.17 -28.48
CA VAL A 456 9.44 -3.66 -28.50
C VAL A 456 9.15 -4.53 -27.28
N ALA A 457 10.02 -5.49 -26.96
CA ALA A 457 9.85 -6.37 -25.81
C ALA A 457 10.04 -5.66 -24.46
N LEU A 458 10.94 -4.69 -24.40
CA LEU A 458 11.38 -4.05 -23.15
C LEU A 458 10.59 -2.80 -22.79
N SER A 459 9.96 -2.13 -23.76
CA SER A 459 9.23 -0.88 -23.49
C SER A 459 8.15 -1.01 -22.41
N PRO A 460 7.29 -2.05 -22.37
CA PRO A 460 6.32 -2.22 -21.28
C PRO A 460 6.99 -2.34 -19.90
N LEU A 461 8.15 -3.00 -19.84
CA LEU A 461 8.91 -3.24 -18.62
C LEU A 461 9.64 -1.97 -18.16
N LEU A 462 10.09 -1.13 -19.09
CA LEU A 462 10.62 0.20 -18.79
C LEU A 462 9.55 1.15 -18.25
N ILE A 463 8.34 1.10 -18.80
CA ILE A 463 7.21 1.88 -18.28
C ILE A 463 6.85 1.43 -16.86
N ALA A 464 6.79 0.11 -16.63
CA ALA A 464 6.55 -0.44 -15.29
C ALA A 464 7.66 -0.06 -14.31
N SER A 465 8.93 -0.12 -14.73
CA SER A 465 10.08 0.28 -13.90
C SER A 465 10.08 1.77 -13.58
N PHE A 466 9.70 2.62 -14.54
CA PHE A 466 9.51 4.05 -14.30
C PHE A 466 8.41 4.29 -13.25
N ALA A 467 7.24 3.65 -13.40
CA ALA A 467 6.13 3.78 -12.46
C ALA A 467 6.51 3.29 -11.05
N TYR A 468 7.30 2.22 -10.96
CA TYR A 468 7.87 1.72 -9.71
C TYR A 468 8.83 2.74 -9.08
N ASN A 469 9.80 3.26 -9.83
CA ASN A 469 10.78 4.21 -9.31
C ASN A 469 10.14 5.55 -8.89
N PHE A 470 9.09 6.00 -9.58
CA PHE A 470 8.32 7.19 -9.20
C PHE A 470 7.65 7.08 -7.83
N ASN A 471 7.43 5.85 -7.35
CA ASN A 471 6.77 5.53 -6.08
C ASN A 471 7.67 4.74 -5.13
N ASN A 472 8.99 4.83 -5.29
CA ASN A 472 9.93 4.00 -4.54
C ASN A 472 10.19 4.56 -3.14
N VAL A 473 9.21 4.38 -2.26
CA VAL A 473 9.27 4.83 -0.86
C VAL A 473 10.46 4.24 -0.12
N ASN A 474 10.75 2.96 -0.34
CA ASN A 474 11.81 2.24 0.35
C ASN A 474 13.20 2.81 0.04
N ALA A 475 13.45 3.13 -1.24
CA ALA A 475 14.75 3.66 -1.67
C ALA A 475 15.11 4.94 -0.93
N ILE A 476 14.14 5.82 -0.64
CA ILE A 476 14.39 7.06 0.11
C ILE A 476 14.35 6.80 1.61
N LEU A 477 13.29 6.18 2.11
CA LEU A 477 13.04 6.04 3.54
C LEU A 477 14.18 5.30 4.25
N PHE A 478 14.76 4.27 3.62
CA PHE A 478 15.82 3.47 4.25
C PHE A 478 17.24 3.94 3.93
N THR A 479 17.42 4.95 3.06
CA THR A 479 18.77 5.50 2.77
C THR A 479 18.97 6.86 3.39
N THR A 480 18.06 7.80 3.14
CA THR A 480 18.20 9.22 3.46
C THR A 480 17.07 9.74 4.35
N GLU A 481 16.02 8.95 4.54
CA GLU A 481 14.80 9.36 5.26
C GLU A 481 14.16 10.63 4.69
N GLY A 482 14.45 10.96 3.43
CA GLY A 482 14.02 12.17 2.71
C GLY A 482 15.01 13.32 2.77
N GLY A 483 16.02 13.27 3.64
CA GLY A 483 16.96 14.35 3.89
C GLY A 483 17.91 14.69 2.73
N PRO A 484 18.72 15.75 2.88
CA PRO A 484 18.72 16.72 3.99
C PRO A 484 17.46 17.60 3.99
N PHE A 485 17.06 18.09 5.18
CA PHE A 485 15.92 19.00 5.35
C PHE A 485 16.40 20.45 5.41
N ALA A 486 15.68 21.32 4.72
CA ALA A 486 15.96 22.75 4.80
C ALA A 486 15.48 23.29 6.17
N PRO A 487 16.22 24.21 6.83
CA PRO A 487 15.82 24.73 8.14
C PRO A 487 14.44 25.41 8.15
N ASP A 488 14.05 25.98 7.01
CA ASP A 488 12.76 26.64 6.77
C ASP A 488 11.63 25.66 6.42
N ASN A 489 11.94 24.39 6.09
CA ASN A 489 10.93 23.38 5.80
C ASN A 489 11.34 21.97 6.29
N PRO A 490 10.99 21.60 7.53
CA PRO A 490 11.30 20.28 8.08
C PRO A 490 10.38 19.17 7.52
N THR A 491 9.36 19.52 6.73
CA THR A 491 8.36 18.56 6.21
C THR A 491 8.69 18.03 4.82
N ASN A 492 9.67 18.64 4.15
CA ASN A 492 10.10 18.27 2.81
C ASN A 492 11.63 18.28 2.73
N GLY A 493 12.22 17.12 2.48
CA GLY A 493 13.66 17.00 2.33
C GLY A 493 14.10 16.93 0.86
N ALA A 494 15.39 17.15 0.62
CA ALA A 494 15.93 17.31 -0.73
C ALA A 494 15.86 16.06 -1.60
N THR A 495 15.73 14.87 -0.99
CA THR A 495 15.61 13.57 -1.69
C THR A 495 14.20 12.98 -1.65
N ASP A 496 13.27 13.61 -0.92
CA ASP A 496 11.88 13.13 -0.83
C ASP A 496 11.25 12.97 -2.21
N LEU A 497 10.55 11.86 -2.43
CA LEU A 497 9.62 11.68 -3.54
C LEU A 497 8.22 12.07 -3.08
N LEU A 498 7.28 12.26 -4.02
CA LEU A 498 5.91 12.60 -3.63
C LEU A 498 5.30 11.55 -2.70
N ILE A 499 5.66 10.27 -2.86
CA ILE A 499 5.19 9.19 -1.99
C ILE A 499 5.79 9.25 -0.57
N THR A 500 7.05 9.65 -0.41
CA THR A 500 7.68 9.76 0.93
C THR A 500 7.20 11.01 1.66
N TYR A 501 6.99 12.09 0.92
CA TYR A 501 6.29 13.28 1.41
C TYR A 501 4.86 12.94 1.87
N THR A 502 4.11 12.19 1.05
CA THR A 502 2.76 11.70 1.40
C THR A 502 2.78 10.83 2.65
N TYR A 503 3.75 9.92 2.77
CA TYR A 503 3.91 9.07 3.94
C TYR A 503 4.19 9.90 5.20
N ARG A 504 5.06 10.91 5.11
CA ARG A 504 5.36 11.82 6.22
C ARG A 504 4.14 12.64 6.64
N LEU A 505 3.30 13.03 5.69
CA LEU A 505 2.06 13.76 5.98
C LEU A 505 1.01 12.87 6.68
N ALA A 506 0.95 11.59 6.35
CA ALA A 506 0.02 10.65 6.96
C ALA A 506 0.49 10.10 8.32
N PHE A 507 1.80 9.90 8.50
CA PHE A 507 2.36 9.15 9.63
C PHE A 507 3.52 9.85 10.34
N GLY A 508 3.81 11.10 10.00
CA GLY A 508 4.86 11.89 10.63
C GLY A 508 4.50 12.40 12.02
N ALA A 509 5.48 12.98 12.70
CA ALA A 509 5.34 13.44 14.08
C ALA A 509 4.46 14.70 14.26
N GLN A 510 4.07 15.39 13.18
CA GLN A 510 3.29 16.63 13.23
C GLN A 510 1.76 16.43 13.22
N GLY A 511 1.30 15.18 13.29
CA GLY A 511 -0.11 14.82 13.19
C GLY A 511 -0.43 14.10 11.87
N ALA A 512 -1.44 13.24 11.91
CA ALA A 512 -1.83 12.44 10.76
C ALA A 512 -2.85 13.17 9.87
N GLU A 513 -2.45 13.60 8.68
CA GLU A 513 -3.35 14.24 7.71
C GLU A 513 -3.73 13.30 6.58
N PHE A 514 -4.55 12.29 6.88
CA PHE A 514 -4.90 11.24 5.91
C PHE A 514 -5.66 11.76 4.68
N GLY A 515 -6.55 12.73 4.83
CA GLY A 515 -7.30 13.34 3.73
C GLY A 515 -6.39 14.10 2.75
N LEU A 516 -5.45 14.89 3.28
CA LEU A 516 -4.48 15.60 2.46
C LEU A 516 -3.47 14.61 1.81
N ALA A 517 -2.98 13.62 2.55
CA ALA A 517 -2.11 12.57 2.01
C ALA A 517 -2.80 11.74 0.90
N ALA A 518 -4.08 11.41 1.08
CA ALA A 518 -4.87 10.75 0.06
C ALA A 518 -5.02 11.61 -1.21
N THR A 519 -5.14 12.93 -1.05
CA THR A 519 -5.18 13.88 -2.17
C THR A 519 -3.87 13.89 -2.96
N VAL A 520 -2.73 13.95 -2.27
CA VAL A 520 -1.41 13.83 -2.93
C VAL A 520 -1.27 12.49 -3.65
N SER A 521 -1.78 11.40 -3.06
CA SER A 521 -1.81 10.07 -3.70
C SER A 521 -2.63 10.04 -4.99
N ILE A 522 -3.75 10.77 -5.07
CA ILE A 522 -4.53 10.92 -6.32
C ILE A 522 -3.72 11.67 -7.38
N PHE A 523 -3.02 12.75 -7.01
CA PHE A 523 -2.15 13.45 -7.96
C PHE A 523 -1.05 12.53 -8.50
N ILE A 524 -0.38 11.78 -7.62
CA ILE A 524 0.61 10.76 -8.00
C ILE A 524 0.00 9.76 -8.99
N PHE A 525 -1.16 9.20 -8.66
CA PHE A 525 -1.87 8.25 -9.52
C PHE A 525 -2.19 8.86 -10.89
N ALA A 526 -2.74 10.07 -10.93
CA ALA A 526 -3.09 10.76 -12.18
C ALA A 526 -1.85 11.03 -13.05
N ILE A 527 -0.74 11.43 -12.45
CA ILE A 527 0.53 11.68 -13.14
C ILE A 527 1.07 10.37 -13.73
N VAL A 528 1.22 9.33 -12.91
CA VAL A 528 1.78 8.04 -13.35
C VAL A 528 0.87 7.38 -14.38
N ALA A 529 -0.45 7.43 -14.19
CA ALA A 529 -1.42 6.89 -15.14
C ALA A 529 -1.35 7.63 -16.49
N THR A 530 -1.23 8.96 -16.48
CA THR A 530 -1.09 9.77 -17.70
C THR A 530 0.20 9.44 -18.45
N VAL A 531 1.34 9.43 -17.74
CA VAL A 531 2.64 9.10 -18.34
C VAL A 531 2.64 7.67 -18.89
N SER A 532 2.08 6.72 -18.14
CA SER A 532 1.97 5.32 -18.57
C SER A 532 1.07 5.20 -19.80
N ALA A 533 -0.10 5.83 -19.81
CA ALA A 533 -1.03 5.79 -20.94
C ALA A 533 -0.42 6.37 -22.22
N ILE A 534 0.30 7.49 -22.13
CA ILE A 534 1.02 8.08 -23.26
C ILE A 534 2.11 7.12 -23.76
N SER A 535 2.88 6.54 -22.83
CA SER A 535 3.99 5.64 -23.16
C SER A 535 3.50 4.35 -23.83
N PHE A 536 2.49 3.69 -23.26
CA PHE A 536 1.88 2.49 -23.85
C PHE A 536 1.29 2.75 -25.24
N ARG A 537 0.62 3.89 -25.45
CA ARG A 537 0.09 4.27 -26.77
C ARG A 537 1.20 4.44 -27.81
N ARG A 538 2.38 4.93 -27.42
CA ARG A 538 3.54 5.04 -28.31
C ARG A 538 4.16 3.68 -28.60
N THR A 539 4.27 2.80 -27.60
CA THR A 539 4.80 1.43 -27.76
C THR A 539 3.92 0.58 -28.68
N ARG A 540 2.59 0.69 -28.59
CA ARG A 540 1.69 -0.09 -29.46
C ARG A 540 1.91 0.20 -30.95
N LYS A 541 2.22 1.46 -31.30
CA LYS A 541 2.59 1.83 -32.68
C LYS A 541 3.89 1.18 -33.15
N GLN A 542 4.81 0.85 -32.25
CA GLN A 542 6.03 0.15 -32.59
C GLN A 542 5.75 -1.35 -32.78
N GLU A 543 4.93 -1.95 -31.92
CA GLU A 543 4.49 -3.34 -32.07
C GLU A 543 3.74 -3.56 -33.41
N GLU A 544 2.84 -2.65 -33.79
CA GLU A 544 2.13 -2.67 -35.09
C GLU A 544 3.06 -2.56 -36.33
N VAL A 545 4.30 -2.06 -36.18
CA VAL A 545 5.28 -1.93 -37.27
C VAL A 545 6.18 -3.16 -37.39
N TYR A 546 6.39 -3.89 -36.29
CA TYR A 546 7.30 -5.04 -36.23
C TYR A 546 6.59 -6.40 -36.09
N SER A 547 5.25 -6.41 -35.96
CA SER A 547 4.40 -7.59 -36.10
C SER A 547 3.96 -7.81 -37.54
#